data_AF-W5WG34-F1
#
_entry.id   AF-W5WG34-F1
#
_cell.length_a   1.000
_cell.length_b   1.000
_cell.length_c   1.000
_cell.angle_alpha   90.00
_cell.angle_beta   90.00
_cell.angle_gamma   90.00
#
_symmetry.space_group_name_H-M   'P 1'
#
loop_
_entity.id
_entity.type
_entity.pdbx_description
1 polymer ?
#
loop_
_entity_poly.entity_id
_entity_poly.type
_entity_poly.pdbx_seq_one_letter_code
_entity_poly.pdbx_strand_id
1 'polypeptide(L)'
;MRGPREGGPQRLCEWAARRLEPELARRYREEWLADLSFMDSPVARWHYALCLLATAHRMRAPRPHSEPRTTLRWVLDGLGLLGVGSMVALKVAPNQSIVPLFLLTIPFVIRLGVNLPGAAGRFLVNTALEINHFRRPALPPAVRRHPEQEITPPDHVAVIITALEVEQRAVRAHLETPAEDLVTVPVRGTLYEVGRFGSWTVAVAQVGAGNTTAGIHLERAMWTFNPEVVLFVGVAGGLREVRLGDVVVADLVLDYESAKEVDGAYLPRIHSQPAPHRLVQRAQAVARNEHWQQRIAPGSPAADPVALVRPIAAGSKVVADDHARTAELLRRLCSEAVAVEMEGFGFLQGAHLNGGVDAAVVRGVSDLLSDKDSAHDQCWQPVAAGNAAAFAFELLDSLSGVAVR
;
A
#
# COMPACT_ATOMS: atom_id res chain seq x y z
N MET A 1 -24.92 6.63 41.96
CA MET A 1 -25.62 6.55 40.66
C MET A 1 -26.79 7.52 40.65
N ARG A 2 -26.73 8.57 39.83
CA ARG A 2 -27.90 9.33 39.36
C ARG A 2 -27.72 9.44 37.85
N GLY A 3 -28.67 8.92 37.07
CA GLY A 3 -28.62 8.91 35.61
C GLY A 3 -28.56 10.33 35.02
N PRO A 4 -28.11 10.49 33.77
CA PRO A 4 -28.11 11.78 33.09
C PRO A 4 -29.53 12.34 33.08
N ARG A 5 -29.71 13.58 33.56
CA ARG A 5 -31.02 14.23 33.68
C ARG A 5 -31.74 14.19 32.33
N GLU A 6 -32.87 13.49 32.28
CA GLU A 6 -33.79 13.49 31.14
C GLU A 6 -34.15 14.94 30.77
N GLY A 7 -33.86 15.33 29.52
CA GLY A 7 -34.14 16.66 28.98
C GLY A 7 -32.94 17.49 28.52
N GLY A 8 -31.69 17.04 28.73
CA GLY A 8 -30.49 17.77 28.28
C GLY A 8 -30.40 18.02 26.77
N PRO A 9 -30.48 16.97 25.92
CA PRO A 9 -30.41 17.11 24.46
C PRO A 9 -31.56 17.95 23.88
N GLN A 10 -32.75 17.79 24.45
CA GLN A 10 -33.97 18.49 24.03
C GLN A 10 -33.85 20.00 24.29
N ARG A 11 -33.37 20.38 25.48
CA ARG A 11 -33.09 21.79 25.82
C ARG A 11 -32.03 22.41 24.91
N LEU A 12 -31.02 21.64 24.49
CA LEU A 12 -29.98 22.13 23.58
C LEU A 12 -30.53 22.38 22.17
N CYS A 13 -31.39 21.50 21.67
CA CYS A 13 -32.07 21.70 20.39
C CYS A 13 -33.04 22.87 20.42
N GLU A 14 -33.82 23.02 21.51
CA GLU A 14 -34.67 24.18 21.72
C GLU A 14 -33.88 25.49 21.81
N TRP A 15 -32.70 25.45 22.43
CA TRP A 15 -31.80 26.61 22.53
C TRP A 15 -31.20 26.98 21.16
N ALA A 16 -30.87 25.99 20.34
CA ALA A 16 -30.34 26.18 18.99
C ALA A 16 -31.42 26.74 18.04
N ALA A 17 -32.63 26.19 18.09
CA ALA A 17 -33.76 26.65 17.27
C ALA A 17 -34.11 28.12 17.53
N ARG A 18 -33.99 28.60 18.78
CA ARG A 18 -34.22 30.02 19.14
C ARG A 18 -33.20 31.00 18.55
N ARG A 19 -32.13 30.52 17.91
CA ARG A 19 -31.06 31.35 17.31
C ARG A 19 -31.10 31.40 15.78
N LEU A 20 -32.08 30.75 15.16
CA LEU A 20 -32.35 30.78 13.72
C LEU A 20 -33.42 31.84 13.38
N GLU A 21 -33.48 32.27 12.12
CA GLU A 21 -34.55 33.13 11.62
C GLU A 21 -35.94 32.49 11.87
N PRO A 22 -37.00 33.26 12.18
CA PRO A 22 -38.26 32.74 12.71
C PRO A 22 -38.94 31.65 11.86
N GLU A 23 -38.87 31.77 10.52
CA GLU A 23 -39.45 30.78 9.60
C GLU A 23 -38.67 29.47 9.58
N LEU A 24 -37.34 29.53 9.58
CA LEU A 24 -36.46 28.36 9.71
C LEU A 24 -36.60 27.72 11.10
N ALA A 25 -36.66 28.53 12.14
CA ALA A 25 -36.78 28.11 13.53
C ALA A 25 -38.09 27.36 13.81
N ARG A 26 -39.14 27.55 13.02
CA ARG A 26 -40.41 26.82 13.14
C ARG A 26 -40.33 25.47 12.44
N ARG A 27 -39.90 25.44 11.17
CA ARG A 27 -39.78 24.23 10.35
C ARG A 27 -38.83 23.20 10.98
N TYR A 28 -37.67 23.66 11.40
CA TYR A 28 -36.64 22.77 11.95
C TYR A 28 -36.89 22.36 13.39
N ARG A 29 -37.62 23.14 14.18
CA ARG A 29 -37.90 22.79 15.57
C ARG A 29 -38.80 21.55 15.67
N GLU A 30 -39.82 21.45 14.83
CA GLU A 30 -40.74 20.31 14.84
C GLU A 30 -40.05 19.04 14.30
N GLU A 31 -39.30 19.15 13.20
CA GLU A 31 -38.55 18.04 12.60
C GLU A 31 -37.42 17.53 13.54
N TRP A 32 -36.61 18.43 14.11
CA TRP A 32 -35.48 18.04 14.96
C TRP A 32 -35.88 17.46 16.31
N LEU A 33 -36.95 17.98 16.91
CA LEU A 33 -37.46 17.44 18.17
C LEU A 33 -38.17 16.10 17.95
N ALA A 34 -38.81 15.90 16.79
CA ALA A 34 -39.35 14.60 16.40
C ALA A 34 -38.22 13.58 16.22
N ASP A 35 -37.16 13.90 15.48
CA ASP A 35 -36.00 13.02 15.29
C ASP A 35 -35.37 12.58 16.63
N LEU A 36 -35.21 13.50 17.57
CA LEU A 36 -34.70 13.22 18.92
C LEU A 36 -35.55 12.19 19.67
N SER A 37 -36.87 12.19 19.45
CA SER A 37 -37.81 11.28 20.11
C SER A 37 -37.79 9.87 19.53
N PHE A 38 -37.36 9.69 18.28
CA PHE A 38 -37.19 8.39 17.61
C PHE A 38 -35.86 7.69 17.92
N MET A 39 -34.92 8.37 18.58
CA MET A 39 -33.62 7.79 18.91
C MET A 39 -33.64 7.11 20.27
N ASP A 40 -33.38 5.81 20.36
CA ASP A 40 -33.38 5.10 21.66
C ASP A 40 -32.08 5.30 22.47
N SER A 41 -30.99 5.71 21.81
CA SER A 41 -29.69 5.89 22.46
C SER A 41 -29.49 7.29 23.05
N PRO A 42 -29.17 7.41 24.36
CA PRO A 42 -28.84 8.69 24.97
C PRO A 42 -27.64 9.39 24.31
N VAL A 43 -26.67 8.61 23.84
CA VAL A 43 -25.47 9.13 23.16
C VAL A 43 -25.82 9.69 21.78
N ALA A 44 -26.68 9.01 21.04
CA ALA A 44 -27.15 9.47 19.73
C ALA A 44 -27.92 10.80 19.85
N ARG A 45 -28.81 10.92 20.86
CA ARG A 45 -29.55 12.16 21.14
C ARG A 45 -28.61 13.34 21.41
N TRP A 46 -27.54 13.14 22.19
CA TRP A 46 -26.55 14.18 22.46
C TRP A 46 -25.73 14.56 21.23
N HIS A 47 -25.31 13.58 20.43
CA HIS A 47 -24.54 13.83 19.21
C HIS A 47 -25.35 14.63 18.19
N TYR A 48 -26.61 14.25 17.97
CA TYR A 48 -27.53 14.96 17.10
C TYR A 48 -27.76 16.41 17.56
N ALA A 49 -28.00 16.62 18.86
CA ALA A 49 -28.21 17.96 19.42
C ALA A 49 -26.97 18.88 19.25
N LEU A 50 -25.75 18.34 19.35
CA LEU A 50 -24.51 19.09 19.13
C LEU A 50 -24.29 19.45 17.65
N CYS A 51 -24.63 18.56 16.73
CA CYS A 51 -24.54 18.84 15.29
C CYS A 51 -25.51 19.96 14.88
N LEU A 52 -26.71 19.97 15.44
CA LEU A 52 -27.69 21.03 15.23
C LEU A 52 -27.23 22.38 15.77
N LEU A 53 -26.60 22.38 16.95
CA LEU A 53 -26.00 23.58 17.54
C LEU A 53 -24.95 24.21 16.62
N ALA A 54 -24.06 23.39 16.05
CA ALA A 54 -23.00 23.83 15.14
C ALA A 54 -23.60 24.39 13.84
N THR A 55 -24.63 23.74 13.31
CA THR A 55 -25.34 24.17 12.10
C THR A 55 -26.06 25.49 12.32
N ALA A 56 -26.77 25.64 13.44
CA ALA A 56 -27.45 26.89 13.81
C ALA A 56 -26.46 28.05 14.04
N HIS A 57 -25.23 27.76 14.47
CA HIS A 57 -24.18 28.77 14.60
C HIS A 57 -23.64 29.22 13.24
N ARG A 58 -23.46 28.30 12.29
CA ARG A 58 -23.03 28.60 10.92
C ARG A 58 -24.07 29.39 10.13
N MET A 59 -25.37 29.16 10.38
CA MET A 59 -26.45 29.85 9.67
C MET A 59 -26.79 31.24 10.24
N ARG A 60 -26.00 31.76 11.20
CA ARG A 60 -26.15 33.14 11.65
C ARG A 60 -25.66 34.11 10.58
N ALA A 61 -26.54 34.97 10.10
CA ALA A 61 -26.13 36.17 9.38
C ALA A 61 -25.25 37.05 10.29
N PRO A 62 -24.18 37.67 9.77
CA PRO A 62 -23.33 38.56 10.55
C PRO A 62 -24.14 39.76 11.03
N ARG A 63 -24.12 40.04 12.35
CA ARG A 63 -24.58 41.35 12.85
C ARG A 63 -23.55 42.41 12.47
N PRO A 64 -23.95 43.56 11.91
CA PRO A 64 -23.03 44.67 11.74
C PRO A 64 -22.70 45.22 13.14
N HIS A 65 -21.40 45.31 13.42
CA HIS A 65 -20.80 45.89 14.64
C HIS A 65 -20.83 45.02 15.91
N SER A 66 -19.84 44.14 16.06
CA SER A 66 -19.13 43.96 17.33
C SER A 66 -17.85 43.16 17.09
N GLU A 67 -16.74 43.62 17.68
CA GLU A 67 -15.40 43.04 17.52
C GLU A 67 -15.33 41.55 17.94
N PRO A 68 -14.51 40.74 17.25
CA PRO A 68 -14.35 39.33 17.60
C PRO A 68 -13.49 39.18 18.85
N ARG A 69 -14.09 38.63 19.93
CA ARG A 69 -13.34 38.16 21.10
C ARG A 69 -12.33 37.09 20.67
N THR A 70 -11.07 37.38 20.96
CA THR A 70 -9.79 36.79 20.55
C THR A 70 -9.53 35.33 20.94
N THR A 71 -10.51 34.57 21.40
CA THR A 71 -10.26 33.24 22.00
C THR A 71 -10.33 32.08 20.99
N LEU A 72 -11.00 32.22 19.84
CA LEU A 72 -11.22 31.10 18.91
C LEU A 72 -10.27 31.05 17.71
N ARG A 73 -9.54 32.14 17.42
CA ARG A 73 -8.68 32.23 16.22
C ARG A 73 -7.47 31.28 16.28
N TRP A 74 -6.97 30.98 17.48
CA TRP A 74 -5.87 30.02 17.68
C TRP A 74 -6.24 28.55 17.45
N VAL A 75 -7.53 28.20 17.45
CA VAL A 75 -7.95 26.80 17.25
C VAL A 75 -8.03 26.43 15.77
N LEU A 76 -8.17 27.42 14.88
CA LEU A 76 -8.47 27.19 13.47
C LEU A 76 -7.27 27.36 12.53
N ASP A 77 -6.23 28.11 12.91
CA ASP A 77 -5.04 28.27 12.07
C ASP A 77 -4.10 27.04 12.08
N GLY A 78 -4.37 26.03 12.91
CA GLY A 78 -3.54 24.81 13.05
C GLY A 78 -4.05 23.54 12.33
N LEU A 79 -5.14 23.60 11.56
CA LEU A 79 -5.79 22.40 11.00
C LEU A 79 -6.04 22.55 9.48
N GLY A 80 -4.98 22.41 8.69
CA GLY A 80 -5.10 22.17 7.26
C GLY A 80 -5.52 20.72 7.00
N LEU A 81 -6.81 20.47 6.73
CA LEU A 81 -7.31 19.14 6.35
C LEU A 81 -8.27 19.24 5.16
N LEU A 82 -7.78 18.74 4.03
CA LEU A 82 -8.53 18.39 2.81
C LEU A 82 -9.45 17.20 3.08
N GLY A 83 -10.70 17.29 2.61
CA GLY A 83 -11.75 16.32 2.86
C GLY A 83 -11.66 15.04 2.03
N VAL A 84 -12.13 13.94 2.61
CA VAL A 84 -12.48 12.69 1.89
C VAL A 84 -13.89 12.30 2.34
N GLY A 85 -14.83 12.25 1.40
CA GLY A 85 -16.23 11.88 1.66
C GLY A 85 -16.44 10.37 1.55
N SER A 86 -17.30 9.80 2.40
CA SER A 86 -17.72 8.40 2.33
C SER A 86 -19.24 8.31 2.13
N MET A 87 -19.66 7.48 1.18
CA MET A 87 -21.06 7.21 0.85
C MET A 87 -21.64 6.17 1.82
N VAL A 88 -22.69 6.52 2.57
CA VAL A 88 -23.45 5.57 3.40
C VAL A 88 -24.84 5.43 2.81
N ALA A 89 -25.17 4.23 2.31
CA ALA A 89 -26.52 3.88 1.88
C ALA A 89 -27.32 3.34 3.07
N LEU A 90 -28.41 4.03 3.44
CA LEU A 90 -29.38 3.55 4.42
C LEU A 90 -30.56 2.91 3.68
N LYS A 91 -30.80 1.62 3.90
CA LYS A 91 -31.99 0.92 3.42
C LYS A 91 -33.13 1.13 4.41
N VAL A 92 -34.08 1.99 4.07
CA VAL A 92 -35.28 2.26 4.88
C VAL A 92 -36.39 1.32 4.43
N ALA A 93 -36.54 0.17 5.11
CA ALA A 93 -37.61 -0.81 4.95
C ALA A 93 -37.72 -1.50 3.55
N PRO A 94 -38.49 -2.61 3.40
CA PRO A 94 -38.35 -3.53 2.26
C PRO A 94 -38.83 -3.01 0.89
N ASN A 95 -39.55 -1.89 0.80
CA ASN A 95 -40.31 -1.55 -0.40
C ASN A 95 -40.28 -0.06 -0.84
N GLN A 96 -39.23 0.70 -0.53
CA GLN A 96 -39.04 2.04 -1.12
C GLN A 96 -37.62 2.27 -1.65
N SER A 97 -37.53 3.09 -2.70
CA SER A 97 -36.32 3.40 -3.46
C SER A 97 -35.24 4.11 -2.62
N ILE A 98 -33.98 3.80 -2.95
CA ILE A 98 -32.78 4.35 -2.31
C ILE A 98 -32.68 5.86 -2.58
N VAL A 99 -32.66 6.68 -1.54
CA VAL A 99 -32.35 8.12 -1.63
C VAL A 99 -30.92 8.35 -1.13
N PRO A 100 -29.99 8.87 -1.94
CA PRO A 100 -28.63 9.14 -1.49
C PRO A 100 -28.61 10.39 -0.59
N LEU A 101 -28.17 10.22 0.66
CA LEU A 101 -27.94 11.32 1.60
C LEU A 101 -26.43 11.58 1.68
N PHE A 102 -25.96 12.74 1.21
CA PHE A 102 -24.57 13.16 1.34
C PHE A 102 -24.30 13.60 2.79
N LEU A 103 -23.70 12.74 3.60
CA LEU A 103 -23.19 13.09 4.93
C LEU A 103 -21.68 13.30 4.87
N LEU A 104 -21.28 14.56 4.98
CA LEU A 104 -19.87 14.96 5.07
C LEU A 104 -19.35 14.63 6.49
N THR A 105 -18.84 13.42 6.69
CA THR A 105 -18.21 13.02 7.96
C THR A 105 -16.77 13.55 8.03
N ILE A 106 -16.57 14.64 8.77
CA ILE A 106 -15.24 15.09 9.20
C ILE A 106 -14.96 14.44 10.57
N PRO A 107 -13.83 13.74 10.78
CA PRO A 107 -13.49 13.23 12.09
C PRO A 107 -13.07 14.42 12.98
N PHE A 108 -13.95 14.89 13.85
CA PHE A 108 -13.60 15.86 14.88
C PHE A 108 -13.36 15.17 16.21
N VAL A 109 -12.20 15.42 16.82
CA VAL A 109 -12.03 15.35 18.28
C VAL A 109 -12.48 16.69 18.85
N ILE A 110 -13.68 16.74 19.42
CA ILE A 110 -14.17 17.95 20.09
C ILE A 110 -13.68 17.94 21.54
N ARG A 111 -12.70 18.80 21.88
CA ARG A 111 -12.42 19.18 23.27
C ARG A 111 -13.44 20.23 23.72
N LEU A 112 -14.54 19.79 24.34
CA LEU A 112 -15.49 20.69 24.99
C LEU A 112 -15.10 20.89 26.47
N GLY A 113 -14.60 22.08 26.79
CA GLY A 113 -14.57 22.56 28.17
C GLY A 113 -15.94 23.12 28.54
N VAL A 114 -16.74 22.37 29.30
CA VAL A 114 -18.05 22.86 29.79
C VAL A 114 -17.86 23.36 31.22
N ASN A 115 -18.06 24.67 31.43
CA ASN A 115 -18.22 25.23 32.77
C ASN A 115 -19.69 25.12 33.18
N LEU A 116 -20.00 24.21 34.10
CA LEU A 116 -21.31 24.14 34.75
C LEU A 116 -21.26 24.97 36.04
N PRO A 117 -22.22 25.87 36.30
CA PRO A 117 -22.26 26.60 37.56
C PRO A 117 -22.53 25.62 38.70
N GLY A 118 -21.61 25.53 39.67
CA GLY A 118 -21.86 24.85 40.96
C GLY A 118 -21.11 23.54 41.23
N ALA A 119 -20.13 23.13 40.42
CA ALA A 119 -19.27 21.98 40.75
C ALA A 119 -17.79 22.35 40.58
N ALA A 120 -17.04 22.39 41.68
CA ALA A 120 -15.59 22.50 41.64
C ALA A 120 -14.99 21.16 41.18
N GLY A 121 -14.86 20.99 39.86
CA GLY A 121 -14.22 19.83 39.25
C GLY A 121 -14.26 19.91 37.72
N ARG A 122 -13.08 19.83 37.09
CA ARG A 122 -12.99 19.61 35.64
C ARG A 122 -13.41 18.17 35.35
N PHE A 123 -14.53 17.97 34.65
CA PHE A 123 -14.93 16.65 34.16
C PHE A 123 -14.56 16.52 32.68
N LEU A 124 -13.75 15.49 32.37
CA LEU A 124 -13.51 15.00 31.02
C LEU A 124 -14.60 14.00 30.68
N VAL A 125 -15.41 14.29 29.66
CA VAL A 125 -16.37 13.33 29.11
C VAL A 125 -15.80 12.85 27.78
N ASN A 126 -15.19 11.66 27.79
CA ASN A 126 -14.86 10.96 26.55
C ASN A 126 -16.12 10.25 26.06
N THR A 127 -16.69 10.71 24.95
CA THR A 127 -17.72 9.97 24.22
C THR A 127 -17.03 9.29 23.04
N ALA A 128 -16.49 8.09 23.25
CA ALA A 128 -16.06 7.23 22.16
C ALA A 128 -17.31 6.53 21.60
N LEU A 129 -17.66 6.83 20.36
CA LEU A 129 -18.60 6.03 19.60
C LEU A 129 -17.81 4.80 19.11
N GLU A 130 -17.97 3.65 19.77
CA GLU A 130 -17.49 2.37 19.21
C GLU A 130 -18.37 2.02 18.00
N ILE A 131 -17.98 2.54 16.83
CA ILE A 131 -18.30 1.87 15.58
C ILE A 131 -17.39 0.64 15.58
N ASN A 132 -17.98 -0.56 15.54
CA ASN A 132 -17.27 -1.82 15.32
C ASN A 132 -16.58 -1.78 13.94
N HIS A 133 -15.45 -1.08 13.86
CA HIS A 133 -14.42 -1.34 12.89
C HIS A 133 -13.75 -2.64 13.30
N PHE A 134 -13.74 -3.60 12.37
CA PHE A 134 -12.79 -4.70 12.39
C PHE A 134 -11.41 -4.14 12.79
N ARG A 135 -10.97 -4.49 14.00
CA ARG A 135 -9.76 -3.97 14.62
C ARG A 135 -8.57 -4.19 13.69
N ARG A 136 -7.85 -3.12 13.34
CA ARG A 136 -6.40 -3.24 13.15
C ARG A 136 -5.84 -3.84 14.45
N PRO A 137 -5.04 -4.92 14.43
CA PRO A 137 -4.36 -5.35 15.63
C PRO A 137 -3.51 -4.17 16.14
N ALA A 138 -3.68 -3.85 17.42
CA ALA A 138 -2.91 -2.81 18.07
C ALA A 138 -1.42 -3.18 17.98
N LEU A 139 -0.59 -2.23 17.54
CA LEU A 139 0.85 -2.30 17.76
C LEU A 139 1.11 -2.46 19.27
N PRO A 140 2.06 -3.31 19.69
CA PRO A 140 2.45 -3.41 21.09
C PRO A 140 2.87 -2.03 21.63
N PRO A 141 2.69 -1.77 22.95
CA PRO A 141 3.02 -0.49 23.54
C PRO A 141 4.48 -0.13 23.23
N ALA A 142 4.67 1.13 22.82
CA ALA A 142 5.96 1.70 22.49
C ALA A 142 7.04 1.22 23.47
N VAL A 143 8.06 0.54 22.94
CA VAL A 143 9.35 0.42 23.61
C VAL A 143 9.72 1.83 24.05
N ARG A 144 9.98 1.99 25.35
CA ARG A 144 10.31 3.28 25.95
C ARG A 144 11.41 3.92 25.10
N ARG A 145 11.11 5.08 24.51
CA ARG A 145 12.11 5.91 23.85
C ARG A 145 13.16 6.27 24.90
N HIS A 146 14.36 5.71 24.77
CA HIS A 146 15.55 6.28 25.39
C HIS A 146 15.76 7.69 24.80
N PRO A 147 16.26 8.64 25.59
CA PRO A 147 16.28 10.05 25.20
C PRO A 147 17.24 10.28 24.01
N GLU A 148 16.71 10.98 23.01
CA GLU A 148 17.44 11.75 21.98
C GLU A 148 18.70 11.09 21.38
N GLN A 149 18.47 10.11 20.51
CA GLN A 149 19.24 10.05 19.26
C GLN A 149 18.31 10.52 18.15
N GLU A 150 18.65 11.67 17.58
CA GLU A 150 17.99 12.27 16.43
C GLU A 150 18.18 11.33 15.24
N ILE A 151 17.19 10.46 14.98
CA ILE A 151 17.14 9.65 13.77
C ILE A 151 16.76 10.61 12.64
N THR A 152 17.75 11.07 11.88
CA THR A 152 17.52 11.68 10.57
C THR A 152 16.56 10.80 9.76
N PRO A 153 15.51 11.35 9.12
CA PRO A 153 14.64 10.56 8.27
C PRO A 153 15.49 9.83 7.22
N PRO A 154 15.26 8.53 6.93
CA PRO A 154 16.07 7.82 5.95
C PRO A 154 15.91 8.47 4.57
N ASP A 155 17.02 8.70 3.87
CA ASP A 155 17.03 9.45 2.62
C ASP A 155 16.26 8.74 1.48
N HIS A 156 16.16 7.40 1.49
CA HIS A 156 15.29 6.65 0.57
C HIS A 156 14.78 5.32 1.16
N VAL A 157 13.59 4.84 0.75
CA VAL A 157 13.02 3.55 1.17
C VAL A 157 12.72 2.64 -0.03
N ALA A 158 13.27 1.43 0.00
CA ALA A 158 12.98 0.37 -0.97
C ALA A 158 12.44 -0.88 -0.30
N VAL A 159 11.59 -1.62 -1.01
CA VAL A 159 11.16 -2.96 -0.63
C VAL A 159 11.59 -3.96 -1.69
N ILE A 160 12.23 -5.06 -1.29
CA ILE A 160 12.58 -6.17 -2.18
C ILE A 160 11.77 -7.40 -1.76
N ILE A 161 10.98 -7.91 -2.70
CA ILE A 161 10.17 -9.11 -2.53
C ILE A 161 10.84 -10.25 -3.31
N THR A 162 10.92 -11.43 -2.69
CA THR A 162 11.41 -12.66 -3.32
C THR A 162 10.40 -13.79 -3.15
N ALA A 163 10.47 -14.81 -3.99
CA ALA A 163 9.59 -15.98 -3.91
C ALA A 163 10.23 -17.10 -3.07
N LEU A 164 11.53 -17.32 -3.20
CA LEU A 164 12.27 -18.46 -2.65
C LEU A 164 13.32 -18.03 -1.61
N GLU A 165 13.71 -18.98 -0.76
CA GLU A 165 14.75 -18.76 0.27
C GLU A 165 16.12 -18.47 -0.34
N VAL A 166 16.47 -19.13 -1.44
CA VAL A 166 17.74 -18.89 -2.16
C VAL A 166 17.82 -17.45 -2.69
N GLU A 167 16.69 -16.92 -3.15
CA GLU A 167 16.56 -15.55 -3.64
C GLU A 167 16.65 -14.54 -2.49
N GLN A 168 15.95 -14.80 -1.36
CA GLN A 168 16.06 -13.93 -0.19
C GLN A 168 17.50 -13.91 0.34
N ARG A 169 18.17 -15.07 0.41
CA ARG A 169 19.57 -15.16 0.83
C ARG A 169 20.48 -14.33 -0.06
N ALA A 170 20.29 -14.40 -1.38
CA ALA A 170 21.06 -13.59 -2.33
C ALA A 170 20.83 -12.09 -2.10
N VAL A 171 19.58 -11.65 -1.95
CA VAL A 171 19.25 -10.24 -1.66
C VAL A 171 19.85 -9.77 -0.33
N ARG A 172 19.74 -10.57 0.74
CA ARG A 172 20.30 -10.23 2.06
C ARG A 172 21.81 -10.04 2.04
N ALA A 173 22.52 -10.77 1.19
CA ALA A 173 23.99 -10.70 1.10
C ALA A 173 24.51 -9.33 0.63
N HIS A 174 23.66 -8.49 0.05
CA HIS A 174 24.01 -7.13 -0.38
C HIS A 174 23.66 -6.04 0.65
N LEU A 175 22.98 -6.38 1.75
CA LEU A 175 22.73 -5.44 2.82
C LEU A 175 24.05 -5.15 3.55
N GLU A 176 24.31 -3.87 3.83
CA GLU A 176 25.47 -3.42 4.62
C GLU A 176 25.25 -3.66 6.12
N THR A 177 23.99 -3.78 6.53
CA THR A 177 23.62 -4.14 7.91
C THR A 177 23.99 -5.61 8.17
N PRO A 178 24.78 -5.91 9.22
CA PRO A 178 25.06 -7.29 9.62
C PRO A 178 23.77 -8.08 9.86
N ALA A 179 23.81 -9.39 9.61
CA ALA A 179 22.62 -10.23 9.67
C ALA A 179 21.98 -10.28 11.07
N GLU A 180 22.80 -10.20 12.11
CA GLU A 180 22.40 -10.12 13.52
C GLU A 180 21.72 -8.80 13.90
N ASP A 181 21.97 -7.74 13.12
CA ASP A 181 21.47 -6.39 13.37
C ASP A 181 20.24 -6.03 12.51
N LEU A 182 19.79 -6.95 11.65
CA LEU A 182 18.60 -6.76 10.83
C LEU A 182 17.35 -6.63 11.70
N VAL A 183 16.57 -5.57 11.45
CA VAL A 183 15.31 -5.35 12.17
C VAL A 183 14.22 -6.20 11.53
N THR A 184 13.63 -7.10 12.31
CA THR A 184 12.47 -7.88 11.85
C THR A 184 11.16 -7.13 12.11
N VAL A 185 10.41 -6.83 11.05
CA VAL A 185 9.11 -6.15 11.09
C VAL A 185 8.00 -7.13 10.68
N PRO A 186 7.18 -7.62 11.63
CA PRO A 186 6.06 -8.50 11.32
C PRO A 186 4.84 -7.70 10.81
N VAL A 187 4.34 -8.06 9.64
CA VAL A 187 3.16 -7.45 9.00
C VAL A 187 2.15 -8.54 8.66
N ARG A 188 1.12 -8.69 9.48
CA ARG A 188 0.03 -9.67 9.28
C ARG A 188 0.54 -11.08 8.98
N GLY A 189 1.60 -11.51 9.68
CA GLY A 189 2.22 -12.83 9.53
C GLY A 189 3.38 -12.90 8.53
N THR A 190 3.59 -11.89 7.69
CA THR A 190 4.79 -11.77 6.85
C THR A 190 5.92 -11.13 7.66
N LEU A 191 7.12 -11.68 7.61
CA LEU A 191 8.30 -11.11 8.25
C LEU A 191 9.11 -10.35 7.21
N TYR A 192 9.32 -9.06 7.45
CA TYR A 192 10.26 -8.25 6.69
C TYR A 192 11.54 -8.09 7.48
N GLU A 193 12.68 -8.34 6.86
CA GLU A 193 13.99 -8.00 7.42
C GLU A 193 14.42 -6.65 6.86
N VAL A 194 14.75 -5.71 7.73
CA VAL A 194 15.08 -4.33 7.35
C VAL A 194 16.53 -4.04 7.66
N GLY A 195 17.25 -3.58 6.63
CA GLY A 195 18.65 -3.20 6.70
C GLY A 195 18.97 -1.97 5.86
N ARG A 196 20.26 -1.67 5.75
CA ARG A 196 20.82 -0.52 5.03
C ARG A 196 21.56 -0.95 3.78
N PHE A 197 21.51 -0.09 2.76
CA PHE A 197 22.37 -0.16 1.58
C PHE A 197 22.56 1.26 1.02
N GLY A 198 23.76 1.84 1.10
CA GLY A 198 24.00 3.22 0.70
C GLY A 198 23.06 4.20 1.41
N SER A 199 22.29 4.99 0.66
CA SER A 199 21.24 5.89 1.20
C SER A 199 19.90 5.19 1.47
N TRP A 200 19.75 3.92 1.10
CA TRP A 200 18.49 3.19 1.19
C TRP A 200 18.32 2.52 2.54
N THR A 201 17.09 2.60 3.05
CA THR A 201 16.52 1.59 3.94
C THR A 201 15.83 0.55 3.09
N VAL A 202 16.26 -0.71 3.19
CA VAL A 202 15.76 -1.82 2.36
C VAL A 202 15.03 -2.81 3.24
N ALA A 203 13.73 -3.01 2.98
CA ALA A 203 12.94 -4.07 3.59
C ALA A 203 12.84 -5.27 2.65
N VAL A 204 13.21 -6.45 3.13
CA VAL A 204 13.25 -7.69 2.33
C VAL A 204 12.24 -8.69 2.87
N ALA A 205 11.47 -9.34 2.00
CA ALA A 205 10.58 -10.43 2.39
C ALA A 205 10.50 -11.55 1.34
N GLN A 206 10.61 -12.80 1.79
CA GLN A 206 10.20 -13.97 1.02
C GLN A 206 8.70 -14.21 1.19
N VAL A 207 7.98 -14.30 0.07
CA VAL A 207 6.51 -14.34 0.08
C VAL A 207 5.93 -15.57 -0.61
N GLY A 208 6.76 -16.38 -1.27
CA GLY A 208 6.33 -17.52 -2.07
C GLY A 208 5.98 -17.16 -3.51
N ALA A 209 5.70 -18.19 -4.31
CA ALA A 209 5.43 -18.06 -5.73
C ALA A 209 3.97 -17.69 -6.03
N GLY A 210 3.76 -17.18 -7.25
CA GLY A 210 2.45 -16.91 -7.83
C GLY A 210 2.01 -15.43 -7.84
N ASN A 211 1.44 -15.02 -8.97
CA ASN A 211 0.96 -13.65 -9.24
C ASN A 211 0.03 -13.09 -8.13
N THR A 212 -0.95 -13.87 -7.67
CA THR A 212 -1.88 -13.43 -6.61
C THR A 212 -1.15 -13.12 -5.31
N THR A 213 -0.22 -13.99 -4.92
CA THR A 213 0.60 -13.81 -3.72
C THR A 213 1.46 -12.56 -3.85
N ALA A 214 2.15 -12.40 -4.97
CA ALA A 214 2.99 -11.25 -5.25
C ALA A 214 2.24 -9.91 -5.17
N GLY A 215 1.05 -9.81 -5.77
CA GLY A 215 0.21 -8.61 -5.70
C GLY A 215 -0.27 -8.28 -4.28
N ILE A 216 -0.70 -9.27 -3.50
CA ILE A 216 -1.11 -9.09 -2.10
C ILE A 216 0.05 -8.58 -1.25
N HIS A 217 1.25 -9.13 -1.46
CA HIS A 217 2.42 -8.76 -0.69
C HIS A 217 2.96 -7.38 -1.08
N LEU A 218 2.86 -7.00 -2.35
CA LEU A 218 3.13 -5.64 -2.77
C LEU A 218 2.18 -4.64 -2.07
N GLU A 219 0.87 -4.90 -2.03
CA GLU A 219 -0.08 -4.03 -1.31
C GLU A 219 0.28 -3.88 0.18
N ARG A 220 0.72 -4.98 0.82
CA ARG A 220 1.17 -4.94 2.23
C ARG A 220 2.46 -4.15 2.40
N ALA A 221 3.39 -4.26 1.45
CA ALA A 221 4.63 -3.51 1.44
C ALA A 221 4.35 -2.00 1.28
N MET A 222 3.49 -1.63 0.33
CA MET A 222 3.04 -0.26 0.11
C MET A 222 2.45 0.36 1.38
N TRP A 223 1.51 -0.35 2.01
CA TRP A 223 0.86 0.14 3.23
C TRP A 223 1.83 0.29 4.42
N THR A 224 2.82 -0.60 4.53
CA THR A 224 3.73 -0.63 5.69
C THR A 224 4.88 0.36 5.56
N PHE A 225 5.52 0.39 4.40
CA PHE A 225 6.81 1.07 4.22
C PHE A 225 6.70 2.37 3.41
N ASN A 226 5.60 2.58 2.68
CA ASN A 226 5.45 3.67 1.71
C ASN A 226 6.73 3.88 0.87
N PRO A 227 7.21 2.81 0.18
CA PRO A 227 8.50 2.82 -0.49
C PRO A 227 8.48 3.69 -1.74
N GLU A 228 9.65 4.21 -2.11
CA GLU A 228 9.87 4.85 -3.40
C GLU A 228 10.02 3.82 -4.52
N VAL A 229 10.67 2.70 -4.19
CA VAL A 229 10.97 1.62 -5.13
C VAL A 229 10.55 0.28 -4.55
N VAL A 230 9.88 -0.56 -5.35
CA VAL A 230 9.64 -1.96 -5.01
C VAL A 230 10.20 -2.86 -6.09
N LEU A 231 11.02 -3.83 -5.71
CA LEU A 231 11.61 -4.78 -6.65
C LEU A 231 11.08 -6.18 -6.36
N PHE A 232 10.70 -6.92 -7.39
CA PHE A 232 10.57 -8.37 -7.30
C PHE A 232 11.84 -8.98 -7.86
N VAL A 233 12.64 -9.61 -7.00
CA VAL A 233 13.93 -10.19 -7.35
C VAL A 233 13.87 -11.70 -7.19
N GLY A 234 14.27 -12.43 -8.22
CA GLY A 234 14.34 -13.88 -8.13
C GLY A 234 14.88 -14.54 -9.39
N VAL A 235 14.53 -15.81 -9.59
CA VAL A 235 14.96 -16.59 -10.77
C VAL A 235 13.85 -16.76 -11.79
N ALA A 236 14.22 -17.10 -13.02
CA ALA A 236 13.30 -17.41 -14.12
C ALA A 236 13.90 -18.46 -15.06
N GLY A 237 13.02 -19.12 -15.82
CA GLY A 237 13.42 -19.98 -16.93
C GLY A 237 13.67 -19.16 -18.19
N GLY A 238 14.78 -19.41 -18.88
CA GLY A 238 15.13 -18.78 -20.15
C GLY A 238 14.33 -19.37 -21.31
N LEU A 239 13.76 -18.50 -22.15
CA LEU A 239 13.02 -18.87 -23.36
C LEU A 239 13.88 -18.80 -24.61
N ARG A 240 14.56 -17.67 -24.81
CA ARG A 240 15.37 -17.37 -26.00
C ARG A 240 16.32 -16.22 -25.71
N GLU A 241 17.42 -16.14 -26.47
CA GLU A 241 18.38 -15.02 -26.43
C GLU A 241 19.04 -14.78 -25.07
N VAL A 242 18.95 -15.75 -24.16
CA VAL A 242 19.53 -15.72 -22.80
C VAL A 242 20.28 -17.01 -22.51
N ARG A 243 21.23 -16.93 -21.58
CA ARG A 243 22.04 -18.03 -21.07
C ARG A 243 21.86 -18.16 -19.56
N LEU A 244 22.28 -19.29 -19.03
CA LEU A 244 22.31 -19.51 -17.57
C LEU A 244 23.19 -18.44 -16.91
N GLY A 245 22.66 -17.82 -15.85
CA GLY A 245 23.31 -16.73 -15.12
C GLY A 245 23.06 -15.33 -15.69
N ASP A 246 22.50 -15.19 -16.90
CA ASP A 246 22.10 -13.87 -17.40
C ASP A 246 21.00 -13.26 -16.52
N VAL A 247 20.89 -11.93 -16.54
CA VAL A 247 19.85 -11.19 -15.83
C VAL A 247 18.87 -10.60 -16.85
N VAL A 248 17.57 -10.73 -16.59
CA VAL A 248 16.50 -10.11 -17.36
C VAL A 248 15.72 -9.18 -16.45
N VAL A 249 15.63 -7.91 -16.83
CA VAL A 249 14.74 -6.93 -16.23
C VAL A 249 13.55 -6.72 -17.14
N ALA A 250 12.34 -6.89 -16.62
CA ALA A 250 11.14 -6.71 -17.42
C ALA A 250 10.92 -5.22 -17.76
N ASP A 251 10.90 -4.88 -19.04
CA ASP A 251 10.23 -3.66 -19.52
C ASP A 251 8.71 -3.87 -19.68
N LEU A 252 8.31 -5.11 -19.93
CA LEU A 252 6.94 -5.57 -20.08
C LEU A 252 6.80 -6.96 -19.47
N VAL A 253 5.73 -7.20 -18.71
CA VAL A 253 5.34 -8.54 -18.27
C VAL A 253 4.05 -8.97 -18.94
N LEU A 254 4.06 -10.12 -19.62
CA LEU A 254 2.92 -10.70 -20.32
C LEU A 254 2.26 -11.81 -19.49
N ASP A 255 0.98 -11.67 -19.16
CA ASP A 255 0.17 -12.78 -18.63
C ASP A 255 -0.23 -13.69 -19.79
N TYR A 256 0.46 -14.82 -19.91
CA TYR A 256 0.25 -15.76 -21.00
C TYR A 256 -0.90 -16.74 -20.76
N GLU A 257 -1.48 -16.78 -19.55
CA GLU A 257 -2.44 -17.83 -19.18
C GLU A 257 -3.89 -17.43 -19.41
N SER A 258 -4.18 -16.13 -19.38
CA SER A 258 -5.53 -15.61 -19.62
C SER A 258 -6.02 -15.98 -21.02
N ALA A 259 -7.10 -16.76 -21.09
CA ALA A 259 -7.70 -17.20 -22.35
C ALA A 259 -9.18 -17.61 -22.20
N LYS A 260 -9.88 -17.72 -23.33
CA LYS A 260 -11.16 -18.41 -23.45
C LYS A 260 -10.93 -19.75 -24.13
N GLU A 261 -11.30 -20.85 -23.48
CA GLU A 261 -11.31 -22.17 -24.10
C GLU A 261 -12.71 -22.48 -24.66
N VAL A 262 -12.73 -22.97 -25.90
CA VAL A 262 -13.91 -23.52 -26.56
C VAL A 262 -13.52 -24.86 -27.19
N ASP A 263 -14.50 -25.65 -27.60
CA ASP A 263 -14.22 -26.95 -28.22
C ASP A 263 -13.24 -26.80 -29.40
N GLY A 264 -12.12 -27.53 -29.33
CA GLY A 264 -11.05 -27.52 -30.32
C GLY A 264 -10.25 -26.21 -30.47
N ALA A 265 -10.48 -25.17 -29.67
CA ALA A 265 -9.75 -23.89 -29.81
C ALA A 265 -9.40 -23.20 -28.48
N TYR A 266 -8.18 -22.66 -28.44
CA TYR A 266 -7.67 -21.80 -27.37
C TYR A 266 -7.61 -20.36 -27.90
N LEU A 267 -8.39 -19.45 -27.30
CA LEU A 267 -8.48 -18.05 -27.69
C LEU A 267 -7.75 -17.17 -26.66
N PRO A 268 -6.50 -16.75 -26.92
CA PRO A 268 -5.68 -16.02 -25.96
C PRO A 268 -6.27 -14.65 -25.62
N ARG A 269 -6.09 -14.23 -24.37
CA ARG A 269 -6.41 -12.90 -23.83
C ARG A 269 -5.20 -12.40 -23.05
N ILE A 270 -4.09 -12.22 -23.77
CA ILE A 270 -2.85 -11.79 -23.15
C ILE A 270 -3.03 -10.37 -22.61
N HIS A 271 -2.83 -10.26 -21.31
CA HIS A 271 -2.71 -8.98 -20.63
C HIS A 271 -1.23 -8.64 -20.50
N SER A 272 -0.91 -7.35 -20.49
CA SER A 272 0.46 -6.89 -20.37
C SER A 272 0.56 -5.78 -19.34
N GLN A 273 1.59 -5.84 -18.50
CA GLN A 273 1.91 -4.79 -17.53
C GLN A 273 3.29 -4.21 -17.83
N PRO A 274 3.39 -2.95 -18.30
CA PRO A 274 4.68 -2.31 -18.53
C PRO A 274 5.32 -1.88 -17.20
N ALA A 275 6.64 -1.97 -17.11
CA ALA A 275 7.38 -1.34 -16.02
C ALA A 275 7.46 0.19 -16.23
N PRO A 276 7.58 0.98 -15.15
CA PRO A 276 7.71 2.44 -15.25
C PRO A 276 8.92 2.85 -16.08
N HIS A 277 8.71 3.79 -17.01
CA HIS A 277 9.75 4.23 -17.95
C HIS A 277 11.04 4.69 -17.25
N ARG A 278 10.93 5.33 -16.08
CA ARG A 278 12.09 5.75 -15.26
C ARG A 278 12.98 4.57 -14.88
N LEU A 279 12.39 3.48 -14.37
CA LEU A 279 13.15 2.27 -14.02
C LEU A 279 13.67 1.54 -15.25
N VAL A 280 12.90 1.49 -16.34
CA VAL A 280 13.38 0.90 -17.61
C VAL A 280 14.63 1.63 -18.13
N GLN A 281 14.63 2.96 -18.16
CA GLN A 281 15.80 3.74 -18.59
C GLN A 281 17.01 3.54 -17.67
N ARG A 282 16.78 3.46 -16.35
CA ARG A 282 17.84 3.21 -15.37
C ARG A 282 18.41 1.79 -15.51
N ALA A 283 17.55 0.78 -15.63
CA ALA A 283 17.97 -0.60 -15.88
C ALA A 283 18.77 -0.73 -17.19
N GLN A 284 18.36 -0.04 -18.25
CA GLN A 284 19.12 -0.03 -19.52
C GLN A 284 20.51 0.61 -19.35
N ALA A 285 20.63 1.66 -18.54
CA ALA A 285 21.93 2.26 -18.24
C ALA A 285 22.81 1.33 -17.40
N VAL A 286 22.24 0.69 -16.37
CA VAL A 286 22.95 -0.31 -15.54
C VAL A 286 23.42 -1.49 -16.39
N ALA A 287 22.55 -2.02 -17.25
CA ALA A 287 22.88 -3.12 -18.15
C ALA A 287 24.04 -2.78 -19.10
N ARG A 288 24.05 -1.56 -19.67
CA ARG A 288 25.11 -1.11 -20.59
C ARG A 288 26.46 -0.85 -19.91
N ASN A 289 26.45 -0.41 -18.66
CA ASN A 289 27.68 -0.03 -17.96
C ASN A 289 28.38 -1.23 -17.30
N GLU A 290 27.69 -2.36 -17.17
CA GLU A 290 28.23 -3.64 -16.67
C GLU A 290 28.81 -3.61 -15.23
N HIS A 291 28.82 -2.46 -14.55
CA HIS A 291 29.31 -2.31 -13.17
C HIS A 291 28.59 -3.23 -12.18
N TRP A 292 27.34 -3.59 -12.45
CA TRP A 292 26.59 -4.55 -11.62
C TRP A 292 27.30 -5.90 -11.48
N GLN A 293 28.09 -6.32 -12.49
CA GLN A 293 28.86 -7.57 -12.45
C GLN A 293 29.91 -7.56 -11.33
N GLN A 294 30.42 -6.39 -10.94
CA GLN A 294 31.39 -6.24 -9.86
C GLN A 294 30.80 -6.56 -8.49
N ARG A 295 29.46 -6.57 -8.37
CA ARG A 295 28.73 -6.95 -7.16
C ARG A 295 28.49 -8.46 -7.07
N ILE A 296 28.75 -9.21 -8.13
CA ILE A 296 28.62 -10.67 -8.12
C ILE A 296 29.72 -11.26 -7.23
N ALA A 297 29.36 -12.25 -6.41
CA ALA A 297 30.31 -12.93 -5.55
C ALA A 297 31.46 -13.57 -6.37
N PRO A 298 32.72 -13.45 -5.94
CA PRO A 298 33.86 -14.07 -6.63
C PRO A 298 33.68 -15.59 -6.76
N GLY A 299 34.08 -16.14 -7.92
CA GLY A 299 34.00 -17.59 -8.17
C GLY A 299 32.64 -18.08 -8.67
N SER A 300 31.74 -17.17 -9.05
CA SER A 300 30.51 -17.54 -9.79
C SER A 300 30.85 -18.31 -11.07
N PRO A 301 30.16 -19.43 -11.39
CA PRO A 301 30.41 -20.22 -12.60
C PRO A 301 29.89 -19.55 -13.88
N ALA A 302 29.08 -18.49 -13.76
CA ALA A 302 28.65 -17.69 -14.90
C ALA A 302 29.84 -16.86 -15.40
N ALA A 303 30.40 -17.23 -16.56
CA ALA A 303 31.39 -16.40 -17.25
C ALA A 303 30.67 -15.21 -17.90
N ASP A 304 31.03 -13.99 -17.49
CA ASP A 304 30.57 -12.72 -18.08
C ASP A 304 29.03 -12.63 -18.28
N PRO A 305 28.23 -12.79 -17.21
CA PRO A 305 26.77 -12.75 -17.34
C PRO A 305 26.32 -11.39 -17.85
N VAL A 306 25.38 -11.38 -18.81
CA VAL A 306 24.84 -10.13 -19.37
C VAL A 306 23.49 -9.79 -18.76
N ALA A 307 23.13 -8.51 -18.82
CA ALA A 307 21.80 -8.05 -18.42
C ALA A 307 21.01 -7.55 -19.64
N LEU A 308 19.76 -8.00 -19.74
CA LEU A 308 18.83 -7.60 -20.79
C LEU A 308 17.62 -6.88 -20.18
N VAL A 309 17.17 -5.81 -20.83
CA VAL A 309 15.89 -5.17 -20.51
C VAL A 309 14.90 -5.54 -21.61
N ARG A 310 14.08 -6.56 -21.36
CA ARG A 310 13.27 -7.25 -22.36
C ARG A 310 12.00 -7.83 -21.73
N PRO A 311 10.97 -8.18 -22.52
CA PRO A 311 9.74 -8.74 -21.99
C PRO A 311 9.93 -10.08 -21.27
N ILE A 312 9.15 -10.29 -20.22
CA ILE A 312 9.06 -11.54 -19.45
C ILE A 312 7.62 -12.07 -19.51
N ALA A 313 7.44 -13.37 -19.68
CA ALA A 313 6.14 -14.01 -19.58
C ALA A 313 5.88 -14.49 -18.13
N ALA A 314 4.68 -14.27 -17.61
CA ALA A 314 4.30 -14.63 -16.25
C ALA A 314 3.04 -15.50 -16.26
N GLY A 315 3.02 -16.55 -15.43
CA GLY A 315 1.88 -17.44 -15.27
C GLY A 315 1.92 -18.24 -13.98
N SER A 316 1.08 -19.26 -13.86
CA SER A 316 0.93 -20.06 -12.64
C SER A 316 1.48 -21.47 -12.79
N LYS A 317 2.11 -21.78 -13.94
CA LYS A 317 2.65 -23.10 -14.26
C LYS A 317 4.16 -23.06 -14.30
N VAL A 318 4.78 -24.01 -13.61
CA VAL A 318 6.20 -24.35 -13.84
C VAL A 318 6.29 -25.06 -15.19
N VAL A 319 7.00 -24.44 -16.14
CA VAL A 319 7.21 -25.03 -17.47
C VAL A 319 8.43 -25.93 -17.40
N ALA A 320 8.21 -27.24 -17.26
CA ALA A 320 9.26 -28.23 -17.01
C ALA A 320 9.72 -29.01 -18.26
N ASP A 321 9.17 -28.71 -19.44
CA ASP A 321 9.45 -29.45 -20.68
C ASP A 321 9.19 -28.51 -21.88
N ASP A 322 10.11 -28.47 -22.85
CA ASP A 322 10.01 -27.62 -24.04
C ASP A 322 8.99 -28.11 -25.07
N HIS A 323 8.56 -29.36 -25.00
CA HIS A 323 7.49 -29.95 -25.79
C HIS A 323 6.13 -29.85 -25.10
N ALA A 324 6.07 -29.36 -23.85
CA ALA A 324 4.80 -29.13 -23.18
C ALA A 324 3.91 -28.13 -23.94
N ARG A 325 2.59 -28.31 -23.86
CA ARG A 325 1.60 -27.37 -24.41
C ARG A 325 1.89 -25.92 -24.01
N THR A 326 2.31 -25.68 -22.78
CA THR A 326 2.66 -24.34 -22.30
C THR A 326 3.87 -23.75 -23.01
N ALA A 327 4.92 -24.54 -23.28
CA ALA A 327 6.09 -24.09 -24.03
C ALA A 327 5.72 -23.74 -25.49
N GLU A 328 4.81 -24.50 -26.12
CA GLU A 328 4.26 -24.15 -27.43
C GLU A 328 3.50 -22.82 -27.38
N LEU A 329 2.62 -22.62 -26.39
CA LEU A 329 1.86 -21.38 -26.21
C LEU A 329 2.80 -20.17 -26.03
N LEU A 330 3.83 -20.29 -25.19
CA LEU A 330 4.82 -19.24 -24.97
C LEU A 330 5.57 -18.90 -26.28
N ARG A 331 5.99 -19.91 -27.05
CA ARG A 331 6.65 -19.68 -28.33
C ARG A 331 5.76 -18.95 -29.34
N ARG A 332 4.47 -19.31 -29.40
CA ARG A 332 3.51 -18.78 -30.38
C ARG A 332 2.94 -17.42 -30.00
N LEU A 333 2.70 -17.18 -28.71
CA LEU A 333 1.93 -16.04 -28.23
C LEU A 333 2.78 -14.98 -27.52
N CYS A 334 3.93 -15.36 -26.99
CA CYS A 334 4.86 -14.48 -26.28
C CYS A 334 6.21 -14.46 -27.00
N SER A 335 6.18 -14.20 -28.31
CA SER A 335 7.38 -14.27 -29.17
C SER A 335 8.48 -13.26 -28.78
N GLU A 336 8.11 -12.17 -28.14
CA GLU A 336 9.02 -11.14 -27.61
C GLU A 336 9.60 -11.46 -26.23
N ALA A 337 9.02 -12.41 -25.49
CA ALA A 337 9.48 -12.76 -24.15
C ALA A 337 10.75 -13.60 -24.21
N VAL A 338 11.73 -13.19 -23.40
CA VAL A 338 13.04 -13.87 -23.29
C VAL A 338 13.14 -14.79 -22.07
N ALA A 339 12.26 -14.60 -21.08
CA ALA A 339 12.19 -15.42 -19.87
C ALA A 339 10.73 -15.69 -19.45
N VAL A 340 10.53 -16.71 -18.62
CA VAL A 340 9.25 -17.08 -18.01
C VAL A 340 9.37 -17.28 -16.51
N GLU A 341 8.41 -16.74 -15.76
CA GLU A 341 8.34 -16.79 -14.29
C GLU A 341 6.88 -16.81 -13.79
N MET A 342 6.67 -16.65 -12.48
CA MET A 342 5.37 -16.90 -11.86
C MET A 342 4.76 -15.73 -11.05
N GLU A 343 5.39 -14.57 -10.96
CA GLU A 343 4.97 -13.50 -10.02
C GLU A 343 4.85 -12.10 -10.63
N GLY A 344 5.56 -11.83 -11.71
CA GLY A 344 5.85 -10.48 -12.18
C GLY A 344 4.61 -9.73 -12.63
N PHE A 345 3.61 -10.43 -13.20
CA PHE A 345 2.39 -9.79 -13.67
C PHE A 345 1.55 -9.30 -12.50
N GLY A 346 1.31 -10.15 -11.49
CA GLY A 346 0.54 -9.78 -10.31
C GLY A 346 1.24 -8.71 -9.47
N PHE A 347 2.56 -8.77 -9.40
CA PHE A 347 3.39 -7.75 -8.77
C PHE A 347 3.24 -6.38 -9.45
N LEU A 348 3.50 -6.28 -10.76
CA LEU A 348 3.38 -5.01 -11.48
C LEU A 348 1.93 -4.51 -11.54
N GLN A 349 0.95 -5.40 -11.63
CA GLN A 349 -0.46 -5.04 -11.56
C GLN A 349 -0.81 -4.39 -10.21
N GLY A 350 -0.30 -4.92 -9.10
CA GLY A 350 -0.50 -4.31 -7.78
C GLY A 350 0.15 -2.92 -7.69
N ALA A 351 1.35 -2.76 -8.24
CA ALA A 351 2.06 -1.48 -8.27
C ALA A 351 1.28 -0.43 -9.07
N HIS A 352 0.79 -0.84 -10.25
CA HIS A 352 -0.05 0.00 -11.11
C HIS A 352 -1.31 0.49 -10.39
N LEU A 353 -1.96 -0.36 -9.60
CA LEU A 353 -3.19 -0.01 -8.87
C LEU A 353 -2.93 0.91 -7.67
N ASN A 354 -1.75 0.86 -7.06
CA ASN A 354 -1.37 1.78 -5.99
C ASN A 354 -1.04 3.18 -6.51
N GLY A 355 -0.31 3.25 -7.63
CA GLY A 355 0.25 4.50 -8.14
C GLY A 355 1.35 5.07 -7.22
N GLY A 356 2.17 5.98 -7.76
CA GLY A 356 3.17 6.70 -6.97
C GLY A 356 4.37 5.88 -6.48
N VAL A 357 4.55 4.67 -7.00
CA VAL A 357 5.70 3.81 -6.70
C VAL A 357 6.36 3.31 -7.98
N ASP A 358 7.69 3.31 -7.99
CA ASP A 358 8.48 2.74 -9.08
C ASP A 358 8.67 1.23 -8.81
N ALA A 359 8.13 0.36 -9.67
CA ALA A 359 8.21 -1.09 -9.50
C ALA A 359 8.94 -1.78 -10.66
N ALA A 360 9.82 -2.74 -10.36
CA ALA A 360 10.50 -3.53 -11.39
C ALA A 360 10.62 -5.01 -11.01
N VAL A 361 10.69 -5.86 -12.03
CA VAL A 361 10.90 -7.31 -11.93
C VAL A 361 12.28 -7.62 -12.48
N VAL A 362 13.15 -8.21 -11.65
CA VAL A 362 14.53 -8.57 -11.97
C VAL A 362 14.71 -10.07 -11.79
N ARG A 363 15.08 -10.76 -12.86
CA ARG A 363 15.17 -12.21 -12.90
C ARG A 363 16.55 -12.69 -13.34
N GLY A 364 17.17 -13.58 -12.58
CA GLY A 364 18.32 -14.34 -13.04
C GLY A 364 17.86 -15.61 -13.76
N VAL A 365 18.51 -15.98 -14.84
CA VAL A 365 18.17 -17.18 -15.62
C VAL A 365 18.78 -18.42 -14.97
N SER A 366 17.95 -19.27 -14.38
CA SER A 366 18.38 -20.47 -13.63
C SER A 366 18.37 -21.76 -14.44
N ASP A 367 17.51 -21.83 -15.44
CA ASP A 367 17.33 -22.98 -16.33
C ASP A 367 16.93 -22.48 -17.72
N LEU A 368 17.15 -23.29 -18.75
CA LEU A 368 16.68 -23.00 -20.11
C LEU A 368 15.56 -23.98 -20.44
N LEU A 369 14.50 -23.50 -21.11
CA LEU A 369 13.42 -24.41 -21.51
C LEU A 369 13.93 -25.57 -22.38
N SER A 370 14.90 -25.31 -23.26
CA SER A 370 15.46 -26.28 -24.21
C SER A 370 16.45 -27.29 -23.60
N ASP A 371 16.94 -27.08 -22.37
CA ASP A 371 17.96 -27.93 -21.72
C ASP A 371 17.63 -28.08 -20.23
N LYS A 372 16.80 -29.07 -19.89
CA LYS A 372 16.39 -29.35 -18.51
C LYS A 372 17.04 -30.62 -17.98
N ASP A 373 18.07 -30.46 -17.17
CA ASP A 373 18.63 -31.48 -16.30
C ASP A 373 18.42 -31.03 -14.84
N SER A 374 17.67 -31.79 -14.04
CA SER A 374 17.33 -31.40 -12.67
C SER A 374 18.54 -31.30 -11.73
N ALA A 375 19.67 -31.92 -12.09
CA ALA A 375 20.93 -31.75 -11.39
C ALA A 375 21.57 -30.36 -11.66
N HIS A 376 21.26 -29.72 -12.79
CA HIS A 376 21.73 -28.37 -13.12
C HIS A 376 21.04 -27.29 -12.27
N ASP A 377 19.74 -27.45 -11.97
CA ASP A 377 18.96 -26.43 -11.26
C ASP A 377 19.51 -26.12 -9.86
N GLN A 378 19.99 -27.14 -9.14
CA GLN A 378 20.56 -26.97 -7.80
C GLN A 378 21.87 -26.16 -7.83
N CYS A 379 22.60 -26.21 -8.94
CA CYS A 379 23.82 -25.44 -9.14
C CYS A 379 23.53 -24.01 -9.62
N TRP A 380 22.56 -23.83 -10.52
CA TRP A 380 22.33 -22.57 -11.20
C TRP A 380 21.35 -21.64 -10.51
N GLN A 381 20.38 -22.14 -9.72
CA GLN A 381 19.47 -21.25 -8.98
C GLN A 381 20.19 -20.29 -8.02
N PRO A 382 21.18 -20.71 -7.20
CA PRO A 382 21.93 -19.79 -6.36
C PRO A 382 22.71 -18.74 -7.16
N VAL A 383 23.26 -19.14 -8.30
CA VAL A 383 24.04 -18.26 -9.20
C VAL A 383 23.14 -17.21 -9.83
N ALA A 384 22.03 -17.65 -10.42
CA ALA A 384 21.02 -16.79 -11.02
C ALA A 384 20.43 -15.82 -9.99
N ALA A 385 20.09 -16.29 -8.79
CA ALA A 385 19.60 -15.46 -7.70
C ALA A 385 20.65 -14.41 -7.26
N GLY A 386 21.92 -14.80 -7.15
CA GLY A 386 23.03 -13.90 -6.84
C GLY A 386 23.20 -12.80 -7.89
N ASN A 387 23.17 -13.16 -9.18
CA ASN A 387 23.31 -12.21 -10.28
C ASN A 387 22.11 -11.24 -10.34
N ALA A 388 20.89 -11.75 -10.12
CA ALA A 388 19.68 -10.92 -10.05
C ALA A 388 19.75 -9.92 -8.89
N ALA A 389 20.22 -10.35 -7.72
CA ALA A 389 20.42 -9.48 -6.56
C ALA A 389 21.51 -8.43 -6.85
N ALA A 390 22.66 -8.82 -7.39
CA ALA A 390 23.73 -7.91 -7.79
C ALA A 390 23.23 -6.79 -8.71
N PHE A 391 22.44 -7.15 -9.73
CA PHE A 391 21.80 -6.17 -10.62
C PHE A 391 20.80 -5.27 -9.88
N ALA A 392 19.93 -5.85 -9.05
CA ALA A 392 18.92 -5.09 -8.31
C ALA A 392 19.53 -4.03 -7.38
N PHE A 393 20.64 -4.35 -6.71
CA PHE A 393 21.34 -3.40 -5.85
C PHE A 393 22.13 -2.34 -6.64
N GLU A 394 22.71 -2.67 -7.80
CA GLU A 394 23.26 -1.64 -8.69
C GLU A 394 22.17 -0.70 -9.22
N LEU A 395 20.97 -1.23 -9.51
CA LEU A 395 19.82 -0.42 -9.88
C LEU A 395 19.43 0.56 -8.77
N LEU A 396 19.34 0.11 -7.52
CA LEU A 396 19.08 0.99 -6.36
C LEU A 396 20.17 2.07 -6.21
N ASP A 397 21.44 1.70 -6.34
CA ASP A 397 22.55 2.66 -6.23
C ASP A 397 22.48 3.74 -7.32
N SER A 398 22.11 3.34 -8.55
CA SER A 398 21.92 4.27 -9.67
C SER A 398 20.78 5.29 -9.47
N LEU A 399 19.88 5.03 -8.51
CA LEU A 399 18.76 5.90 -8.15
C LEU A 399 19.12 6.86 -7.01
N SER A 400 20.04 6.48 -6.12
CA SER A 400 20.55 7.30 -5.01
C SER A 400 21.23 8.61 -5.46
N GLY A 401 21.81 8.61 -6.67
CA GLY A 401 22.54 9.75 -7.22
C GLY A 401 21.67 10.87 -7.82
N VAL A 402 20.35 10.78 -7.71
CA VAL A 402 19.41 11.67 -8.41
C VAL A 402 18.70 12.59 -7.43
N ALA A 403 19.46 13.39 -6.70
CA ALA A 403 18.92 14.61 -6.09
C ALA A 403 18.69 15.64 -7.22
N VAL A 404 17.53 15.57 -7.88
CA VAL A 404 17.05 16.69 -8.72
C VAL A 404 16.61 17.78 -7.74
N ARG A 405 17.44 18.81 -7.61
CA ARG A 405 17.06 20.08 -6.97
C ARG A 405 16.12 20.88 -7.85
#